data_AF-A0A2S5V0W6-F1
#
_entry.id   AF-A0A2S5V0W6-F1
#
_cell.length_a   1.000
_cell.length_b   1.000
_cell.length_c   1.000
_cell.angle_alpha   90.00
_cell.angle_beta   90.00
_cell.angle_gamma   90.00
#
_symmetry.space_group_name_H-M   'P 1'
#
loop_
_entity.id
_entity.type
_entity.pdbx_description
1 polymer ?
#
loop_
_entity_poly.entity_id
_entity_poly.type
_entity_poly.pdbx_seq_one_letter_code
_entity_poly.pdbx_strand_id
1 'polypeptide(L)'
;MSPSCGATAQRTSSSAGYPEQVNPLAPFDRQDPCWCGSGKTYRLCHKRFAAPRHPPGAPVRPDDDEFISLSPDVQLARTAIPSMMPAGTPLTLPPDGPTQRPLGATAFDRAVAASTPDDDPATAQELGRTRVALLRELAALPESDEPLKDSYIEAIASFAVDAWKTSSSLRQLMPRRTILWNEELAVNKLIGRTMLLADHVLYPDSLLRALRSTPTARRVRALAIEEMEFQHLLRGGHVLPMPDSVAEFIGGRLIHDATELALANDSLVRFVRSQLVVEGPSAREVLFINAVDDIEHSPGMWFYGRTDPESITEADRSIGFRMLQSYDPQHDYSAWIKKESDTALANYLQRTERRLAVADVLGSEYVAASPFEARMLQRRDSNRSSLANTALWADVPSLANLGAKDLARMLSAEDAVEDLRVRVRIAMESAPDFGSQISSIRAVASDIEQASRVLNKRMGTYRSFALTAPVIAGGMGLVVGSAGGVAGFAGATLGLVGAISPAIGERLNQRREAAFLFTMPKRKRK
;
A
#
# COMPACT_ATOMS: atom_id res chain seq x y z
N MET A 1 48.47 26.44 31.93
CA MET A 1 47.74 27.50 31.18
C MET A 1 46.51 26.87 30.58
N SER A 2 45.39 27.57 30.73
CA SER A 2 44.00 27.14 30.57
C SER A 2 43.59 26.72 29.13
N PRO A 3 42.39 26.10 29.00
CA PRO A 3 42.00 25.14 27.95
C PRO A 3 40.76 25.57 27.11
N SER A 4 40.07 24.59 26.49
CA SER A 4 38.71 24.61 25.86
C SER A 4 38.65 25.02 24.38
N CYS A 5 37.80 24.48 23.50
CA CYS A 5 36.45 23.91 23.66
C CYS A 5 36.23 22.63 22.82
N GLY A 6 35.85 21.54 23.48
CA GLY A 6 35.14 20.42 22.86
C GLY A 6 33.67 20.49 23.26
N ALA A 7 32.78 20.78 22.32
CA ALA A 7 31.35 20.79 22.54
C ALA A 7 30.78 19.40 22.20
N THR A 8 30.78 18.50 23.17
CA THR A 8 29.99 17.28 23.16
C THR A 8 28.55 17.67 23.47
N ALA A 9 27.67 17.67 22.46
CA ALA A 9 26.24 17.90 22.69
C ALA A 9 25.62 16.66 23.36
N GLN A 10 25.54 16.70 24.69
CA GLN A 10 24.72 15.78 25.48
C GLN A 10 23.24 16.00 25.12
N ARG A 11 22.60 15.01 24.48
CA ARG A 11 21.14 14.91 24.44
C ARG A 11 20.66 14.56 25.85
N THR A 12 20.10 15.54 26.53
CA THR A 12 19.43 15.36 27.82
C THR A 12 18.11 14.62 27.61
N SER A 13 18.06 13.39 28.11
CA SER A 13 16.84 12.65 28.34
C SER A 13 16.19 13.14 29.63
N SER A 14 15.01 13.77 29.57
CA SER A 14 13.96 13.66 30.60
C SER A 14 12.70 14.46 30.22
N SER A 15 11.67 13.76 29.75
CA SER A 15 10.29 13.99 30.19
C SER A 15 9.43 12.81 29.70
N ALA A 16 8.70 12.20 30.64
CA ALA A 16 7.61 11.31 30.32
C ALA A 16 6.40 12.16 29.92
N GLY A 17 5.87 11.96 28.72
CA GLY A 17 4.61 12.59 28.28
C GLY A 17 4.65 13.09 26.85
N TYR A 18 4.18 12.24 25.92
CA TYR A 18 4.04 12.43 24.47
C TYR A 18 5.35 12.67 23.67
N PRO A 19 5.62 11.86 22.63
CA PRO A 19 6.76 12.11 21.76
C PRO A 19 6.58 13.47 21.07
N GLU A 20 7.66 14.25 21.10
CA GLU A 20 7.98 15.34 20.17
C GLU A 20 7.41 15.00 18.78
N GLN A 21 6.74 15.95 18.11
CA GLN A 21 6.05 15.73 16.84
C GLN A 21 6.97 15.00 15.84
N VAL A 22 6.85 13.68 15.77
CA VAL A 22 7.62 12.85 14.84
C VAL A 22 7.15 13.23 13.45
N ASN A 23 8.01 13.89 12.68
CA ASN A 23 7.75 14.11 11.27
C ASN A 23 7.67 12.72 10.60
N PRO A 24 6.47 12.28 10.19
CA PRO A 24 6.22 10.92 9.64
C PRO A 24 6.91 10.69 8.30
N LEU A 25 7.33 11.76 7.63
CA LEU A 25 8.04 11.74 6.35
C LEU A 25 9.54 11.99 6.53
N ALA A 26 10.02 12.17 7.77
CA ALA A 26 11.45 12.17 8.02
C ALA A 26 12.05 10.79 7.67
N PRO A 27 13.33 10.74 7.26
CA PRO A 27 14.01 9.47 7.06
C PRO A 27 13.93 8.60 8.32
N PHE A 28 13.53 7.34 8.16
CA PHE A 28 13.42 6.41 9.28
C PHE A 28 14.80 5.98 9.79
N ASP A 29 15.00 6.10 11.09
CA ASP A 29 16.18 5.59 11.76
C ASP A 29 16.19 4.06 11.79
N ARG A 30 17.37 3.45 11.99
CA ARG A 30 17.51 1.98 11.98
C ARG A 30 16.61 1.29 13.02
N GLN A 31 16.37 1.97 14.13
CA GLN A 31 15.68 1.43 15.30
C GLN A 31 14.21 1.85 15.37
N ASP A 32 13.75 2.74 14.49
CA ASP A 32 12.36 3.19 14.49
C ASP A 32 11.42 2.03 14.19
N PRO A 33 10.19 2.03 14.75
CA PRO A 33 9.14 1.12 14.33
C PRO A 33 8.94 1.19 12.82
N CYS A 34 8.81 0.03 12.20
CA CYS A 34 8.61 -0.02 10.76
C CYS A 34 7.25 0.58 10.36
N TRP A 35 7.28 1.51 9.42
CA TRP A 35 6.07 2.16 8.88
C TRP A 35 5.06 1.17 8.28
N CYS A 36 5.48 -0.02 7.83
CA CYS A 36 4.59 -1.02 7.22
C CYS A 36 3.71 -1.76 8.25
N GLY A 37 3.84 -1.43 9.54
CA GLY A 37 3.02 -2.00 10.61
C GLY A 37 3.36 -3.45 10.95
N SER A 38 4.54 -3.94 10.56
CA SER A 38 5.00 -5.32 10.82
C SER A 38 5.32 -5.62 12.28
N GLY A 39 5.40 -4.60 13.13
CA GLY A 39 5.89 -4.72 14.51
C GLY A 39 7.41 -4.92 14.63
N LYS A 40 8.16 -4.94 13.52
CA LYS A 40 9.63 -4.98 13.51
C LYS A 40 10.21 -3.57 13.45
N THR A 41 11.51 -3.44 13.73
CA THR A 41 12.23 -2.19 13.46
C THR A 41 12.42 -1.97 11.96
N TYR A 42 12.55 -0.72 11.56
CA TYR A 42 12.74 -0.31 10.18
C TYR A 42 13.94 -1.01 9.53
N ARG A 43 15.04 -1.21 10.27
CA ARG A 43 16.20 -1.96 9.78
C ARG A 43 15.87 -3.41 9.43
N LEU A 44 15.07 -4.09 10.24
CA LEU A 44 14.73 -5.49 10.04
C LEU A 44 13.73 -5.69 8.89
N CYS A 45 12.96 -4.66 8.55
CA CYS A 45 12.00 -4.72 7.46
C CYS A 45 12.52 -4.20 6.13
N HIS A 46 13.21 -3.05 6.09
CA HIS A 46 13.45 -2.34 4.82
C HIS A 46 14.91 -1.88 4.60
N LYS A 47 15.76 -1.72 5.63
CA LYS A 47 17.15 -1.22 5.37
C LYS A 47 18.07 -2.18 4.60
N ARG A 48 17.64 -3.38 4.23
CA ARG A 48 18.40 -4.29 3.35
C ARG A 48 18.59 -3.74 1.93
N PHE A 49 17.89 -2.65 1.58
CA PHE A 49 17.90 -2.04 0.25
C PHE A 49 18.40 -0.59 0.25
N ALA A 50 18.95 -0.10 1.37
CA ALA A 50 19.41 1.29 1.50
C ALA A 50 20.82 1.54 0.95
N ALA A 51 21.51 0.49 0.50
CA ALA A 51 22.83 0.53 -0.12
C ALA A 51 23.01 -0.72 -1.00
N PRO A 52 23.92 -0.69 -1.99
CA PRO A 52 24.27 -1.87 -2.77
C PRO A 52 24.77 -2.99 -1.84
N ARG A 53 24.29 -4.22 -2.06
CA ARG A 53 24.66 -5.35 -1.18
C ARG A 53 26.04 -5.91 -1.49
N HIS A 54 26.43 -5.83 -2.76
CA HIS A 54 27.64 -6.42 -3.29
C HIS A 54 28.45 -5.39 -4.08
N PRO A 55 29.78 -5.49 -4.09
CA PRO A 55 30.60 -4.71 -5.01
C PRO A 55 30.37 -5.15 -6.46
N PRO A 56 30.71 -4.30 -7.45
CA PRO A 56 30.71 -4.69 -8.85
C PRO A 56 31.52 -5.97 -9.10
N GLY A 57 30.99 -6.86 -9.93
CA GLY A 57 31.64 -8.13 -10.29
C GLY A 57 31.73 -9.16 -9.14
N ALA A 58 30.96 -9.00 -8.05
CA ALA A 58 31.01 -9.93 -6.94
C ALA A 58 30.80 -11.39 -7.40
N PRO A 59 31.61 -12.34 -6.88
CA PRO A 59 31.61 -13.72 -7.37
C PRO A 59 30.26 -14.39 -7.12
N VAL A 60 29.76 -15.09 -8.13
CA VAL A 60 28.47 -15.79 -8.09
C VAL A 60 28.67 -17.30 -7.98
N ARG A 61 27.61 -18.00 -7.58
CA ARG A 61 27.58 -19.46 -7.61
C ARG A 61 27.61 -19.96 -9.06
N PRO A 62 28.11 -21.18 -9.32
CA PRO A 62 27.93 -21.83 -10.62
C PRO A 62 26.44 -21.90 -10.97
N ASP A 63 26.14 -21.73 -12.26
CA ASP A 63 24.78 -21.92 -12.77
C ASP A 63 24.38 -23.40 -12.62
N ASP A 64 23.08 -23.66 -12.49
CA ASP A 64 22.51 -25.01 -12.52
C ASP A 64 21.56 -25.16 -13.73
N ASP A 65 20.93 -26.32 -13.84
CA ASP A 65 20.05 -26.67 -14.97
C ASP A 65 18.74 -25.86 -14.97
N GLU A 66 18.35 -25.25 -13.85
CA GLU A 66 17.09 -24.52 -13.69
C GLU A 66 17.30 -23.00 -13.56
N PHE A 67 18.48 -22.57 -13.10
CA PHE A 67 18.77 -21.19 -12.68
C PHE A 67 20.12 -20.67 -13.21
N ILE A 68 20.14 -19.37 -13.47
CA ILE A 68 21.34 -18.59 -13.79
C ILE A 68 21.62 -17.67 -12.59
N SER A 69 22.83 -17.73 -12.04
CA SER A 69 23.22 -16.85 -10.93
C SER A 69 23.62 -15.48 -11.46
N LEU A 70 22.85 -14.44 -11.09
CA LEU A 70 23.08 -13.06 -11.50
C LEU A 70 23.96 -12.31 -10.49
N SER A 71 23.71 -12.50 -9.20
CA SER A 71 24.51 -11.96 -8.09
C SER A 71 24.64 -13.02 -6.98
N PRO A 72 25.46 -12.81 -5.94
CA PRO A 72 25.68 -13.82 -4.89
C PRO A 72 24.40 -14.39 -4.28
N ASP A 73 23.36 -13.55 -4.19
CA ASP A 73 22.07 -13.88 -3.57
C ASP A 73 20.90 -13.88 -4.57
N VAL A 74 21.12 -13.61 -5.86
CA VAL A 74 20.04 -13.51 -6.86
C VAL A 74 20.26 -14.51 -7.99
N GLN A 75 19.22 -15.33 -8.22
CA GLN A 75 19.15 -16.31 -9.29
C GLN A 75 17.95 -15.98 -10.18
N LEU A 76 18.11 -16.22 -11.48
CA LEU A 76 17.09 -16.07 -12.51
C LEU A 76 16.74 -17.46 -13.04
N ALA A 77 15.48 -17.86 -12.96
CA ALA A 77 15.04 -19.11 -13.58
C ALA A 77 15.32 -19.05 -15.09
N ARG A 78 15.87 -20.11 -15.68
CA ARG A 78 16.15 -20.18 -17.12
C ARG A 78 14.87 -20.00 -17.95
N THR A 79 13.74 -20.46 -17.42
CA THR A 79 12.41 -20.28 -18.01
C THR A 79 11.90 -18.84 -17.94
N ALA A 80 12.49 -17.97 -17.10
CA ALA A 80 12.20 -16.54 -17.07
C ALA A 80 12.82 -15.77 -18.24
N ILE A 81 13.63 -16.44 -19.05
CA ILE A 81 14.13 -15.94 -20.34
C ILE A 81 13.45 -16.73 -21.48
N PRO A 82 12.11 -16.71 -21.64
CA PRO A 82 11.45 -17.48 -22.69
C PRO A 82 11.69 -16.88 -24.09
N SER A 83 12.23 -15.67 -24.19
CA SER A 83 12.62 -15.02 -25.45
C SER A 83 13.55 -13.84 -25.18
N MET A 84 14.87 -14.04 -25.16
CA MET A 84 15.72 -12.95 -25.65
C MET A 84 15.23 -12.66 -27.07
N MET A 85 15.00 -11.38 -27.37
CA MET A 85 14.52 -10.94 -28.68
C MET A 85 15.26 -11.73 -29.77
N PRO A 86 14.56 -12.30 -30.78
CA PRO A 86 15.21 -13.03 -31.86
C PRO A 86 16.44 -12.25 -32.35
N ALA A 87 17.54 -12.94 -32.63
CA ALA A 87 18.74 -12.31 -33.14
C ALA A 87 18.38 -11.39 -34.33
N GLY A 88 18.87 -10.15 -34.31
CA GLY A 88 18.54 -9.14 -35.33
C GLY A 88 17.31 -8.29 -35.05
N THR A 89 16.64 -8.42 -33.90
CA THR A 89 15.54 -7.51 -33.57
C THR A 89 16.08 -6.09 -33.34
N PRO A 90 15.62 -5.07 -34.09
CA PRO A 90 16.15 -3.71 -33.97
C PRO A 90 15.83 -3.13 -32.58
N LEU A 91 16.89 -2.83 -31.83
CA LEU A 91 16.77 -2.09 -30.58
C LEU A 91 16.71 -0.59 -30.92
N THR A 92 15.58 0.04 -30.59
CA THR A 92 15.51 1.50 -30.63
C THR A 92 16.28 2.03 -29.44
N LEU A 93 17.31 2.82 -29.68
CA LEU A 93 17.97 3.55 -28.60
C LEU A 93 16.93 4.52 -28.00
N PRO A 94 16.65 4.45 -26.69
CA PRO A 94 15.78 5.43 -26.05
C PRO A 94 16.34 6.84 -26.26
N PRO A 95 15.49 7.88 -26.27
CA PRO A 95 15.96 9.27 -26.33
C PRO A 95 16.91 9.60 -25.18
N ASP A 96 17.72 10.65 -25.33
CA ASP A 96 18.55 11.17 -24.25
C ASP A 96 17.68 11.64 -23.07
N GLY A 97 17.73 10.91 -21.95
CA GLY A 97 17.05 11.26 -20.70
C GLY A 97 15.92 10.31 -20.30
N PRO A 98 15.34 10.53 -19.11
CA PRO A 98 14.25 9.72 -18.60
C PRO A 98 13.00 9.94 -19.46
N THR A 99 12.50 8.87 -20.08
CA THR A 99 11.31 8.89 -20.94
C THR A 99 10.31 7.86 -20.47
N GLN A 100 9.03 8.21 -20.56
CA GLN A 100 7.96 7.31 -20.17
C GLN A 100 7.76 6.16 -21.18
N ARG A 101 7.18 5.05 -20.72
CA ARG A 101 6.87 3.90 -21.58
C ARG A 101 5.44 3.96 -22.10
N PRO A 102 5.14 3.45 -23.31
CA PRO A 102 3.76 3.35 -23.77
C PRO A 102 2.96 2.40 -22.88
N LEU A 103 1.74 2.82 -22.53
CA LEU A 103 0.78 1.98 -21.80
C LEU A 103 0.10 1.02 -22.80
N GLY A 104 0.06 -0.27 -22.45
CA GLY A 104 -0.61 -1.29 -23.27
C GLY A 104 -2.07 -1.45 -22.89
N ALA A 105 -2.97 -1.52 -23.88
CA ALA A 105 -4.39 -1.81 -23.68
C ALA A 105 -4.83 -3.00 -24.53
N THR A 106 -5.50 -3.95 -23.89
CA THR A 106 -6.04 -5.15 -24.54
C THR A 106 -7.38 -4.84 -25.22
N ALA A 107 -7.83 -5.74 -26.10
CA ALA A 107 -9.18 -5.64 -26.68
C ALA A 107 -10.27 -5.73 -25.60
N PHE A 108 -10.04 -6.52 -24.56
CA PHE A 108 -10.91 -6.61 -23.39
C PHE A 108 -11.02 -5.25 -22.67
N ASP A 109 -9.89 -4.61 -22.38
CA ASP A 109 -9.89 -3.32 -21.66
C ASP A 109 -10.72 -2.26 -22.40
N ARG A 110 -10.59 -2.23 -23.74
CA ARG A 110 -11.39 -1.36 -24.62
C ARG A 110 -12.88 -1.66 -24.56
N ALA A 111 -13.25 -2.94 -24.57
CA ALA A 111 -14.65 -3.37 -24.54
C ALA A 111 -15.31 -3.02 -23.19
N VAL A 112 -14.62 -3.26 -22.07
CA VAL A 112 -15.14 -2.91 -20.74
C VAL A 112 -15.23 -1.39 -20.57
N ALA A 113 -14.23 -0.63 -21.01
CA ALA A 113 -14.25 0.83 -20.95
C ALA A 113 -15.43 1.43 -21.74
N ALA A 114 -15.87 0.77 -22.82
CA ALA A 114 -17.01 1.19 -23.64
C ALA A 114 -18.37 0.74 -23.06
N SER A 115 -18.39 -0.10 -22.03
CA SER A 115 -19.64 -0.53 -21.40
C SER A 115 -20.29 0.63 -20.63
N THR A 116 -21.61 0.79 -20.80
CA THR A 116 -22.38 1.79 -20.07
C THR A 116 -22.69 1.31 -18.65
N PRO A 117 -22.69 2.21 -17.64
CA PRO A 117 -23.27 1.90 -16.34
C PRO A 117 -24.72 1.43 -16.52
N ASP A 118 -25.14 0.47 -15.72
CA ASP A 118 -26.54 0.04 -15.70
C ASP A 118 -27.41 1.08 -14.98
N ASP A 119 -28.69 1.16 -15.35
CA ASP A 119 -29.65 2.06 -14.69
C ASP A 119 -29.83 1.74 -13.19
N ASP A 120 -29.59 0.48 -12.79
CA ASP A 120 -29.57 0.02 -11.40
C ASP A 120 -28.29 -0.83 -11.14
N PRO A 121 -27.18 -0.18 -10.77
CA PRO A 121 -25.89 -0.84 -10.59
C PRO A 121 -25.87 -1.66 -9.30
N ALA A 122 -25.20 -2.82 -9.33
CA ALA A 122 -25.05 -3.66 -8.15
C ALA A 122 -24.43 -2.89 -6.97
N THR A 123 -24.90 -3.17 -5.76
CA THR A 123 -24.28 -2.63 -4.54
C THR A 123 -22.91 -3.28 -4.32
N ALA A 124 -22.01 -2.59 -3.60
CA ALA A 124 -20.73 -3.16 -3.19
C ALA A 124 -20.88 -4.52 -2.46
N GLN A 125 -21.96 -4.68 -1.69
CA GLN A 125 -22.23 -5.90 -0.95
C GLN A 125 -22.66 -7.05 -1.89
N GLU A 126 -23.48 -6.77 -2.88
CA GLU A 126 -23.89 -7.75 -3.90
C GLU A 126 -22.70 -8.19 -4.74
N LEU A 127 -21.91 -7.23 -5.25
CA LEU A 127 -20.69 -7.51 -5.98
C LEU A 127 -19.72 -8.38 -5.15
N GLY A 128 -19.54 -8.04 -3.88
CA GLY A 128 -18.73 -8.81 -2.95
C GLY A 128 -19.24 -10.23 -2.68
N ARG A 129 -20.56 -10.45 -2.65
CA ARG A 129 -21.15 -11.80 -2.55
C ARG A 129 -20.91 -12.60 -3.82
N THR A 130 -21.06 -11.98 -4.99
CA THR A 130 -20.77 -12.59 -6.30
C THR A 130 -19.30 -13.00 -6.39
N ARG A 131 -18.37 -12.13 -5.99
CA ARG A 131 -16.93 -12.46 -5.95
C ARG A 131 -16.66 -13.67 -5.08
N VAL A 132 -17.23 -13.74 -3.87
CA VAL A 132 -16.99 -14.87 -2.96
C VAL A 132 -17.63 -16.17 -3.46
N ALA A 133 -18.75 -16.11 -4.18
CA ALA A 133 -19.30 -17.29 -4.84
C ALA A 133 -18.32 -17.82 -5.91
N LEU A 134 -17.85 -16.95 -6.81
CA LEU A 134 -16.86 -17.29 -7.83
C LEU A 134 -15.57 -17.84 -7.21
N LEU A 135 -15.03 -17.19 -6.18
CA LEU A 135 -13.80 -17.62 -5.51
C LEU A 135 -13.90 -19.02 -4.91
N ARG A 136 -15.08 -19.42 -4.39
CA ARG A 136 -15.27 -20.79 -3.86
C ARG A 136 -15.19 -21.84 -4.96
N GLU A 137 -15.75 -21.55 -6.14
CA GLU A 137 -15.66 -22.44 -7.29
C GLU A 137 -14.23 -22.54 -7.80
N LEU A 138 -13.53 -21.40 -7.93
CA LEU A 138 -12.16 -21.35 -8.40
C LEU A 138 -11.16 -22.01 -7.41
N ALA A 139 -11.39 -21.87 -6.10
CA ALA A 139 -10.58 -22.54 -5.08
C ALA A 139 -10.75 -24.07 -5.08
N ALA A 140 -11.86 -24.57 -5.64
CA ALA A 140 -12.15 -26.01 -5.78
C ALA A 140 -11.57 -26.63 -7.07
N LEU A 141 -10.90 -25.84 -7.92
CA LEU A 141 -10.22 -26.35 -9.11
C LEU A 141 -9.14 -27.39 -8.76
N PRO A 142 -8.80 -28.30 -9.70
CA PRO A 142 -7.68 -29.22 -9.52
C PRO A 142 -6.33 -28.50 -9.57
N GLU A 143 -5.31 -29.06 -8.91
CA GLU A 143 -3.92 -28.56 -8.97
C GLU A 143 -3.20 -28.95 -10.28
N SER A 144 -3.81 -28.61 -11.43
CA SER A 144 -3.31 -28.95 -12.76
C SER A 144 -2.75 -27.73 -13.50
N ASP A 145 -1.75 -27.96 -14.35
CA ASP A 145 -1.22 -26.96 -15.29
C ASP A 145 -2.05 -26.89 -16.59
N GLU A 146 -3.15 -27.64 -16.66
CA GLU A 146 -4.11 -27.53 -17.76
C GLU A 146 -4.67 -26.10 -17.90
N PRO A 147 -4.97 -25.66 -19.14
CA PRO A 147 -5.64 -24.41 -19.39
C PRO A 147 -6.95 -24.28 -18.60
N LEU A 148 -7.22 -23.08 -18.11
CA LEU A 148 -8.49 -22.78 -17.45
C LEU A 148 -9.65 -22.92 -18.45
N LYS A 149 -10.76 -23.55 -18.02
CA LYS A 149 -11.96 -23.67 -18.84
C LYS A 149 -12.57 -22.29 -19.16
N ASP A 150 -13.08 -22.14 -20.38
CA ASP A 150 -13.67 -20.89 -20.88
C ASP A 150 -14.77 -20.33 -19.97
N SER A 151 -15.61 -21.19 -19.39
CA SER A 151 -16.68 -20.76 -18.46
C SER A 151 -16.15 -19.99 -17.24
N TYR A 152 -14.95 -20.34 -16.74
CA TYR A 152 -14.32 -19.61 -15.64
C TYR A 152 -13.67 -18.31 -16.11
N ILE A 153 -13.11 -18.30 -17.33
CA ILE A 153 -12.59 -17.08 -17.95
C ILE A 153 -13.73 -16.07 -18.11
N GLU A 154 -14.87 -16.50 -18.65
CA GLU A 154 -16.09 -15.70 -18.82
C GLU A 154 -16.62 -15.20 -17.47
N ALA A 155 -16.66 -16.05 -16.44
CA ALA A 155 -17.12 -15.63 -15.11
C ALA A 155 -16.21 -14.56 -14.47
N ILE A 156 -14.88 -14.70 -14.58
CA ILE A 156 -13.92 -13.70 -14.10
C ILE A 156 -14.08 -12.39 -14.89
N ALA A 157 -14.21 -12.48 -16.22
CA ALA A 157 -14.41 -11.33 -17.09
C ALA A 157 -15.74 -10.60 -16.83
N SER A 158 -16.83 -11.33 -16.64
CA SER A 158 -18.14 -10.78 -16.30
C SER A 158 -18.11 -10.05 -14.96
N PHE A 159 -17.48 -10.65 -13.95
CA PHE A 159 -17.29 -9.99 -12.66
C PHE A 159 -16.53 -8.65 -12.81
N ALA A 160 -15.48 -8.62 -13.63
CA ALA A 160 -14.72 -7.40 -13.87
C ALA A 160 -15.57 -6.28 -14.52
N VAL A 161 -16.46 -6.64 -15.44
CA VAL A 161 -17.43 -5.69 -16.03
C VAL A 161 -18.38 -5.15 -14.97
N ASP A 162 -18.94 -6.01 -14.14
CA ASP A 162 -19.86 -5.59 -13.07
C ASP A 162 -19.16 -4.71 -12.03
N ALA A 163 -17.92 -5.05 -11.67
CA ALA A 163 -17.08 -4.25 -10.78
C ALA A 163 -16.79 -2.87 -11.37
N TRP A 164 -16.44 -2.80 -12.66
CA TRP A 164 -16.25 -1.56 -13.39
C TRP A 164 -17.48 -0.66 -13.33
N LYS A 165 -18.65 -1.17 -13.74
CA LYS A 165 -19.92 -0.42 -13.68
C LYS A 165 -20.26 0.04 -12.26
N THR A 166 -20.04 -0.82 -11.27
CA THR A 166 -20.30 -0.53 -9.86
C THR A 166 -19.44 0.63 -9.35
N SER A 167 -18.15 0.71 -9.69
CA SER A 167 -17.27 1.80 -9.24
C SER A 167 -17.73 3.19 -9.68
N SER A 168 -18.15 3.31 -10.94
CA SER A 168 -18.70 4.57 -11.45
C SER A 168 -19.92 5.04 -10.65
N SER A 169 -20.71 4.07 -10.16
CA SER A 169 -21.94 4.28 -9.41
C SER A 169 -21.68 4.55 -7.93
N LEU A 170 -20.67 3.91 -7.32
CA LEU A 170 -20.28 4.17 -5.92
C LEU A 170 -19.99 5.65 -5.69
N ARG A 171 -19.35 6.32 -6.66
CA ARG A 171 -19.09 7.75 -6.60
C ARG A 171 -20.37 8.60 -6.64
N GLN A 172 -21.33 8.22 -7.47
CA GLN A 172 -22.58 8.98 -7.65
C GLN A 172 -23.56 8.74 -6.49
N LEU A 173 -23.68 7.50 -6.04
CA LEU A 173 -24.60 7.09 -5.00
C LEU A 173 -24.11 7.46 -3.60
N MET A 174 -22.80 7.60 -3.39
CA MET A 174 -22.20 7.73 -2.06
C MET A 174 -21.16 8.86 -1.95
N PRO A 175 -21.52 10.12 -2.26
CA PRO A 175 -20.57 11.24 -2.33
C PRO A 175 -19.87 11.60 -1.00
N ARG A 176 -20.33 11.02 0.13
CA ARG A 176 -19.73 11.22 1.47
C ARG A 176 -18.84 10.07 1.93
N ARG A 177 -18.74 8.99 1.16
CA ARG A 177 -17.93 7.82 1.52
C ARG A 177 -16.49 7.97 1.03
N THR A 178 -15.54 7.57 1.87
CA THR A 178 -14.12 7.56 1.53
C THR A 178 -13.80 6.23 0.88
N ILE A 179 -13.48 6.26 -0.41
CA ILE A 179 -13.06 5.08 -1.19
C ILE A 179 -11.56 5.19 -1.38
N LEU A 180 -10.80 4.16 -1.01
CA LEU A 180 -9.34 4.17 -1.11
C LEU A 180 -8.86 3.21 -2.19
N TRP A 181 -7.81 3.60 -2.91
CA TRP A 181 -7.09 2.74 -3.84
C TRP A 181 -5.66 2.51 -3.38
N ASN A 182 -5.23 1.25 -3.43
CA ASN A 182 -3.82 0.91 -3.31
C ASN A 182 -3.51 -0.41 -4.04
N GLU A 183 -2.36 -0.46 -4.70
CA GLU A 183 -1.93 -1.62 -5.49
C GLU A 183 -0.98 -2.57 -4.76
N GLU A 184 -0.27 -2.12 -3.72
CA GLU A 184 0.90 -2.82 -3.16
C GLU A 184 0.74 -3.26 -1.69
N LEU A 185 -0.11 -2.60 -0.93
CA LEU A 185 -0.37 -2.90 0.47
C LEU A 185 -1.36 -4.05 0.56
N ALA A 186 -1.04 -5.03 1.41
CA ALA A 186 -1.97 -6.10 1.74
C ALA A 186 -3.29 -5.51 2.26
N VAL A 187 -4.41 -5.98 1.70
CA VAL A 187 -5.76 -5.42 1.89
C VAL A 187 -6.15 -5.30 3.36
N ASN A 188 -5.87 -6.34 4.16
CA ASN A 188 -6.14 -6.34 5.60
C ASN A 188 -5.32 -5.30 6.37
N LYS A 189 -4.06 -5.07 6.00
CA LYS A 189 -3.21 -4.07 6.63
C LYS A 189 -3.70 -2.67 6.29
N LEU A 190 -4.08 -2.44 5.04
CA LEU A 190 -4.62 -1.17 4.59
C LEU A 190 -5.89 -0.83 5.36
N ILE A 191 -6.90 -1.72 5.34
CA ILE A 191 -8.15 -1.51 6.09
C ILE A 191 -7.88 -1.35 7.58
N GLY A 192 -7.04 -2.19 8.18
CA GLY A 192 -6.77 -2.11 9.62
C GLY A 192 -6.25 -0.74 10.05
N ARG A 193 -5.55 -0.02 9.17
CA ARG A 193 -5.00 1.32 9.43
C ARG A 193 -5.92 2.44 8.98
N THR A 194 -6.75 2.21 7.97
CA THR A 194 -7.66 3.22 7.41
C THR A 194 -9.11 3.02 7.83
N MET A 195 -9.42 2.07 8.71
CA MET A 195 -10.80 1.70 9.10
C MET A 195 -11.63 2.89 9.58
N LEU A 196 -10.99 3.85 10.25
CA LEU A 196 -11.61 5.09 10.74
C LEU A 196 -11.74 6.19 9.68
N LEU A 197 -11.44 5.89 8.42
CA LEU A 197 -11.64 6.78 7.28
C LEU A 197 -12.34 6.06 6.13
N ALA A 198 -11.81 4.92 5.69
CA ALA A 198 -12.22 4.19 4.50
C ALA A 198 -13.53 3.43 4.70
N ASP A 199 -14.53 3.72 3.87
CA ASP A 199 -15.73 2.90 3.74
C ASP A 199 -15.48 1.68 2.85
N HIS A 200 -14.70 1.88 1.78
CA HIS A 200 -14.36 0.88 0.78
C HIS A 200 -12.87 0.97 0.44
N VAL A 201 -12.24 -0.20 0.27
CA VAL A 201 -10.86 -0.32 -0.22
C VAL A 201 -10.89 -1.08 -1.54
N LEU A 202 -10.48 -0.40 -2.60
CA LEU A 202 -10.30 -0.94 -3.93
C LEU A 202 -8.87 -1.45 -4.07
N TYR A 203 -8.71 -2.61 -4.70
CA TYR A 203 -7.41 -3.21 -4.99
C TYR A 203 -7.44 -3.90 -6.36
N PRO A 204 -6.28 -4.18 -6.98
CA PRO A 204 -6.27 -4.77 -8.31
C PRO A 204 -6.81 -6.20 -8.35
N ASP A 205 -7.58 -6.53 -9.39
CA ASP A 205 -8.08 -7.89 -9.61
C ASP A 205 -6.95 -8.82 -10.11
N SER A 206 -6.38 -9.60 -9.21
CA SER A 206 -5.32 -10.57 -9.50
C SER A 206 -5.78 -11.71 -10.40
N LEU A 207 -7.06 -12.12 -10.31
CA LEU A 207 -7.64 -13.15 -11.19
C LEU A 207 -7.75 -12.64 -12.62
N LEU A 208 -8.25 -11.41 -12.80
CA LEU A 208 -8.30 -10.79 -14.12
C LEU A 208 -6.90 -10.61 -14.72
N ARG A 209 -5.93 -10.16 -13.92
CA ARG A 209 -4.52 -10.05 -14.35
C ARG A 209 -3.95 -11.40 -14.78
N ALA A 210 -4.32 -12.50 -14.11
CA ALA A 210 -3.86 -13.84 -14.49
C ALA A 210 -4.34 -14.27 -15.89
N LEU A 211 -5.52 -13.82 -16.33
CA LEU A 211 -6.07 -14.10 -17.67
C LEU A 211 -5.25 -13.46 -18.81
N ARG A 212 -4.39 -12.47 -18.51
CA ARG A 212 -3.52 -11.82 -19.53
C ARG A 212 -2.35 -12.69 -19.96
N SER A 213 -2.02 -13.69 -19.14
CA SER A 213 -1.07 -14.77 -19.46
C SER A 213 -1.84 -16.05 -19.67
N THR A 214 -1.19 -17.13 -20.14
CA THR A 214 -1.82 -18.46 -20.23
C THR A 214 -2.35 -18.89 -18.86
N PRO A 215 -3.68 -18.85 -18.61
CA PRO A 215 -4.22 -19.09 -17.29
C PRO A 215 -4.31 -20.59 -17.05
N THR A 216 -3.64 -21.09 -16.01
CA THR A 216 -3.72 -22.50 -15.60
C THR A 216 -4.63 -22.67 -14.40
N ALA A 217 -5.25 -23.84 -14.27
CA ALA A 217 -6.11 -24.16 -13.12
C ALA A 217 -5.36 -24.00 -11.78
N ARG A 218 -4.10 -24.46 -11.70
CA ARG A 218 -3.25 -24.32 -10.51
C ARG A 218 -3.04 -22.85 -10.12
N ARG A 219 -2.70 -21.98 -11.08
CA ARG A 219 -2.43 -20.56 -10.80
C ARG A 219 -3.69 -19.84 -10.33
N VAL A 220 -4.80 -20.03 -11.03
CA VAL A 220 -6.10 -19.41 -10.71
C VAL A 220 -6.61 -19.88 -9.35
N ARG A 221 -6.48 -21.17 -9.06
CA ARG A 221 -6.81 -21.74 -7.74
C ARG A 221 -5.99 -21.09 -6.62
N ALA A 222 -4.68 -20.98 -6.79
CA ALA A 222 -3.80 -20.39 -5.77
C ALA A 222 -4.21 -18.95 -5.44
N LEU A 223 -4.46 -18.13 -6.47
CA LEU A 223 -4.95 -16.76 -6.31
C LEU A 223 -6.33 -16.72 -5.64
N ALA A 224 -7.24 -17.62 -6.01
CA ALA A 224 -8.56 -17.69 -5.41
C ALA A 224 -8.50 -18.06 -3.91
N ILE A 225 -7.61 -19.00 -3.53
CA ILE A 225 -7.40 -19.39 -2.14
C ILE A 225 -6.85 -18.21 -1.32
N GLU A 226 -5.85 -17.50 -1.86
CA GLU A 226 -5.28 -16.31 -1.22
C GLU A 226 -6.36 -15.24 -1.00
N GLU A 227 -7.16 -14.93 -2.02
CA GLU A 227 -8.19 -13.90 -1.92
C GLU A 227 -9.36 -14.32 -1.00
N MET A 228 -9.65 -15.62 -0.89
CA MET A 228 -10.65 -16.16 0.03
C MET A 228 -10.35 -15.89 1.52
N GLU A 229 -9.10 -15.58 1.87
CA GLU A 229 -8.76 -15.10 3.22
C GLU A 229 -9.54 -13.83 3.60
N PHE A 230 -9.94 -13.02 2.60
CA PHE A 230 -10.69 -11.78 2.76
C PHE A 230 -12.20 -11.93 2.58
N GLN A 231 -12.74 -13.16 2.48
CA GLN A 231 -14.15 -13.41 2.15
C GLN A 231 -15.18 -12.63 2.98
N HIS A 232 -14.89 -12.34 4.25
CA HIS A 232 -15.81 -11.60 5.12
C HIS A 232 -15.81 -10.09 4.82
N LEU A 233 -14.66 -9.55 4.44
CA LEU A 233 -14.53 -8.16 4.01
C LEU A 233 -15.16 -7.99 2.62
N LEU A 234 -14.92 -8.95 1.72
CA LEU A 234 -15.52 -9.01 0.39
C LEU A 234 -17.04 -9.06 0.48
N ARG A 235 -17.61 -10.03 1.20
CA ARG A 235 -19.08 -10.15 1.37
C ARG A 235 -19.74 -8.94 2.02
N GLY A 236 -19.00 -8.18 2.82
CA GLY A 236 -19.46 -6.91 3.41
C GLY A 236 -19.39 -5.72 2.45
N GLY A 237 -18.76 -5.89 1.28
CA GLY A 237 -18.49 -4.81 0.33
C GLY A 237 -17.39 -3.85 0.79
N HIS A 238 -16.64 -4.16 1.86
CA HIS A 238 -15.59 -3.28 2.39
C HIS A 238 -14.32 -3.31 1.53
N VAL A 239 -14.13 -4.38 0.78
CA VAL A 239 -13.02 -4.52 -0.17
C VAL A 239 -13.57 -5.00 -1.49
N LEU A 240 -13.06 -4.44 -2.59
CA LEU A 240 -13.52 -4.79 -3.92
C LEU A 240 -12.32 -4.90 -4.88
N PRO A 241 -12.14 -6.05 -5.55
CA PRO A 241 -11.17 -6.17 -6.63
C PRO A 241 -11.67 -5.40 -7.86
N MET A 242 -10.78 -4.63 -8.47
CA MET A 242 -11.09 -3.73 -9.57
C MET A 242 -10.25 -4.05 -10.81
N PRO A 243 -10.82 -3.90 -12.03
CA PRO A 243 -10.07 -4.00 -13.28
C PRO A 243 -9.22 -2.74 -13.49
N ASP A 244 -8.11 -2.64 -12.74
CA ASP A 244 -7.14 -1.54 -12.77
C ASP A 244 -6.68 -1.17 -14.17
N SER A 245 -6.44 -2.16 -15.01
CA SER A 245 -6.05 -1.96 -16.41
C SER A 245 -7.08 -1.25 -17.29
N VAL A 246 -8.37 -1.38 -16.99
CA VAL A 246 -9.44 -0.61 -17.67
C VAL A 246 -9.32 0.87 -17.27
N ALA A 247 -9.08 1.12 -15.97
CA ALA A 247 -8.85 2.47 -15.46
C ALA A 247 -7.57 3.09 -16.04
N GLU A 248 -6.49 2.31 -16.18
CA GLU A 248 -5.25 2.74 -16.85
C GLU A 248 -5.48 3.10 -18.32
N PHE A 249 -6.26 2.30 -19.04
CA PHE A 249 -6.57 2.58 -20.43
C PHE A 249 -7.33 3.91 -20.57
N ILE A 250 -8.37 4.13 -19.76
CA ILE A 250 -9.16 5.37 -19.79
C ILE A 250 -8.31 6.57 -19.34
N GLY A 251 -7.51 6.39 -18.30
CA GLY A 251 -6.60 7.40 -17.76
C GLY A 251 -5.35 7.61 -18.61
N GLY A 252 -5.13 6.86 -19.70
CA GLY A 252 -3.84 6.77 -20.38
C GLY A 252 -3.24 8.11 -20.80
N ARG A 253 -4.07 9.03 -21.31
CA ARG A 253 -3.62 10.40 -21.65
C ARG A 253 -3.26 11.22 -20.41
N LEU A 254 -4.07 11.14 -19.35
CA LEU A 254 -3.77 11.83 -18.09
C LEU A 254 -2.45 11.32 -17.47
N ILE A 255 -2.21 10.00 -17.52
CA ILE A 255 -0.97 9.39 -17.07
C ILE A 255 0.20 9.92 -17.89
N HIS A 256 0.03 9.96 -19.22
CA HIS A 256 1.04 10.45 -20.13
C HIS A 256 1.43 11.90 -19.84
N ASP A 257 0.45 12.79 -19.80
CA ASP A 257 0.66 14.23 -19.60
C ASP A 257 1.23 14.53 -18.19
N ALA A 258 0.72 13.85 -17.17
CA ALA A 258 1.20 14.04 -15.79
C ALA A 258 2.62 13.49 -15.59
N THR A 259 2.98 12.40 -16.29
CA THR A 259 4.34 11.85 -16.27
C THR A 259 5.33 12.81 -16.93
N GLU A 260 5.00 13.38 -18.10
CA GLU A 260 5.85 14.40 -18.74
C GLU A 260 6.03 15.62 -17.82
N LEU A 261 4.96 16.09 -17.19
CA LEU A 261 5.04 17.20 -16.24
C LEU A 261 5.94 16.87 -15.04
N ALA A 262 5.84 15.65 -14.51
CA ALA A 262 6.68 15.18 -13.41
C ALA A 262 8.16 15.06 -13.83
N LEU A 263 8.43 14.58 -15.05
CA LEU A 263 9.77 14.50 -15.64
C LEU A 263 10.38 15.87 -15.92
N ALA A 264 9.57 16.88 -16.21
CA ALA A 264 10.01 18.27 -16.38
C ALA A 264 10.29 18.97 -15.03
N ASN A 265 9.95 18.38 -13.89
CA ASN A 265 10.18 18.96 -12.57
C ASN A 265 11.57 18.57 -12.01
N ASP A 266 12.56 19.45 -12.22
CA ASP A 266 13.95 19.24 -11.79
C ASP A 266 14.11 18.88 -10.31
N SER A 267 13.30 19.47 -9.42
CA SER A 267 13.37 19.21 -7.98
C SER A 267 12.94 17.78 -7.67
N LEU A 268 11.85 17.34 -8.30
CA LEU A 268 11.31 16.00 -8.16
C LEU A 268 12.25 14.95 -8.76
N VAL A 269 12.75 15.19 -9.98
CA VAL A 269 13.72 14.32 -10.66
C VAL A 269 15.00 14.18 -9.83
N ARG A 270 15.54 15.28 -9.32
CA ARG A 270 16.74 15.24 -8.46
C ARG A 270 16.49 14.46 -7.18
N PHE A 271 15.32 14.63 -6.57
CA PHE A 271 14.92 13.86 -5.40
C PHE A 271 14.87 12.36 -5.73
N VAL A 272 14.11 11.93 -6.73
CA VAL A 272 14.00 10.51 -7.10
C VAL A 272 15.36 9.91 -7.40
N ARG A 273 16.19 10.61 -8.19
CA ARG A 273 17.56 10.18 -8.50
C ARG A 273 18.41 9.98 -7.25
N SER A 274 18.30 10.88 -6.27
CA SER A 274 19.03 10.77 -4.99
C SER A 274 18.60 9.59 -4.12
N GLN A 275 17.41 9.04 -4.37
CA GLN A 275 16.89 7.87 -3.65
C GLN A 275 17.22 6.57 -4.37
N LEU A 276 17.75 6.57 -5.60
CA LEU A 276 18.08 5.35 -6.31
C LEU A 276 19.36 4.71 -5.74
N VAL A 277 19.24 3.44 -5.38
CA VAL A 277 20.33 2.53 -5.06
C VAL A 277 20.55 1.64 -6.27
N VAL A 278 21.72 1.78 -6.88
CA VAL A 278 22.15 0.97 -8.02
C VAL A 278 23.18 -0.05 -7.53
N GLU A 279 22.84 -1.33 -7.60
CA GLU A 279 23.75 -2.45 -7.38
C GLU A 279 24.17 -3.06 -8.70
N GLY A 280 25.47 -3.29 -8.86
CA GLY A 280 26.09 -3.81 -10.06
C GLY A 280 27.05 -2.80 -10.71
N PRO A 281 27.63 -3.11 -11.88
CA PRO A 281 27.40 -4.31 -12.69
C PRO A 281 27.71 -5.60 -11.91
N SER A 282 26.81 -6.56 -11.93
CA SER A 282 27.05 -7.88 -11.32
C SER A 282 28.09 -8.68 -12.11
N ALA A 283 28.49 -9.87 -11.65
CA ALA A 283 29.33 -10.79 -12.43
C ALA A 283 28.76 -11.15 -13.81
N ARG A 284 27.44 -11.03 -14.00
CA ARG A 284 26.72 -11.23 -15.27
C ARG A 284 26.27 -9.93 -15.96
N GLU A 285 26.93 -8.80 -15.69
CA GLU A 285 26.57 -7.48 -16.26
C GLU A 285 25.07 -7.14 -16.13
N VAL A 286 24.51 -7.34 -14.94
CA VAL A 286 23.16 -6.94 -14.56
C VAL A 286 23.23 -5.79 -13.55
N LEU A 287 22.30 -4.84 -13.64
CA LEU A 287 22.01 -3.86 -12.59
C LEU A 287 20.72 -4.22 -11.87
N PHE A 288 20.77 -4.06 -10.56
CA PHE A 288 19.62 -4.04 -9.68
C PHE A 288 19.42 -2.61 -9.21
N ILE A 289 18.33 -1.96 -9.61
CA ILE A 289 18.03 -0.58 -9.22
C ILE A 289 16.76 -0.58 -8.38
N ASN A 290 16.82 0.10 -7.24
CA ASN A 290 15.71 0.27 -6.31
C ASN A 290 15.72 1.68 -5.71
N ALA A 291 14.55 2.17 -5.29
CA ALA A 291 14.47 3.38 -4.48
C ALA A 291 14.57 3.07 -2.97
N VAL A 292 15.31 3.90 -2.23
CA VAL A 292 15.39 3.86 -0.77
C VAL A 292 14.00 4.05 -0.18
N ASP A 293 13.63 3.17 0.76
CA ASP A 293 12.34 3.15 1.45
C ASP A 293 11.13 2.85 0.54
N ASP A 294 11.34 2.27 -0.65
CA ASP A 294 10.22 1.76 -1.46
C ASP A 294 9.74 0.37 -0.97
N ILE A 295 8.49 0.00 -1.31
CA ILE A 295 7.90 -1.29 -0.94
C ILE A 295 8.10 -2.37 -2.00
N GLU A 296 8.58 -2.03 -3.20
CA GLU A 296 8.91 -3.02 -4.22
C GLU A 296 10.07 -3.90 -3.71
N HIS A 297 9.72 -5.06 -3.14
CA HIS A 297 10.68 -5.99 -2.52
C HIS A 297 11.57 -6.67 -3.57
N SER A 298 11.24 -6.50 -4.86
CA SER A 298 11.96 -7.02 -6.00
C SER A 298 12.70 -5.85 -6.68
N PRO A 299 14.04 -5.83 -6.67
CA PRO A 299 14.76 -4.92 -7.54
C PRO A 299 14.30 -5.08 -8.98
N GLY A 300 14.09 -3.96 -9.66
CA GLY A 300 14.08 -4.01 -11.11
C GLY A 300 15.43 -4.57 -11.59
N MET A 301 15.38 -5.38 -12.64
CA MET A 301 16.56 -5.98 -13.24
C MET A 301 16.77 -5.38 -14.61
N TRP A 302 17.96 -4.85 -14.85
CA TRP A 302 18.37 -4.29 -16.13
C TRP A 302 19.61 -5.02 -16.61
N PHE A 303 19.55 -5.52 -17.83
CA PHE A 303 20.64 -6.26 -18.44
C PHE A 303 21.46 -5.30 -19.28
N TYR A 304 22.79 -5.33 -19.12
CA TYR A 304 23.64 -4.82 -20.18
C TYR A 304 23.62 -5.85 -21.29
N GLY A 305 23.57 -5.39 -22.53
CA GLY A 305 24.08 -6.22 -23.58
C GLY A 305 25.14 -5.49 -24.36
N ARG A 306 26.12 -6.28 -24.73
CA ARG A 306 27.31 -5.87 -25.43
C ARG A 306 27.17 -6.33 -26.86
N THR A 307 27.39 -5.41 -27.78
CA THR A 307 27.62 -5.76 -29.18
C THR A 307 29.03 -6.33 -29.28
N ASP A 308 29.13 -7.58 -29.67
CA ASP A 308 30.41 -8.23 -29.92
C ASP A 308 30.89 -7.76 -31.31
N PRO A 309 32.03 -7.03 -31.42
CA PRO A 309 32.51 -6.54 -32.71
C PRO A 309 32.72 -7.67 -33.73
N GLU A 310 33.03 -8.87 -33.25
CA GLU A 310 33.22 -10.07 -34.09
C GLU A 310 31.90 -10.68 -34.58
N SER A 311 30.76 -10.22 -34.07
CA SER A 311 29.42 -10.73 -34.45
C SER A 311 28.77 -9.98 -35.62
N ILE A 312 29.47 -9.01 -36.22
CA ILE A 312 29.00 -8.31 -37.41
C ILE A 312 29.14 -9.24 -38.61
N THR A 313 28.05 -9.87 -39.04
CA THR A 313 28.03 -10.60 -40.31
C THR A 313 27.96 -9.62 -41.47
N GLU A 314 29.00 -9.61 -42.32
CA GLU A 314 29.11 -8.69 -43.48
C GLU A 314 27.95 -8.84 -44.48
N ALA A 315 27.29 -10.01 -44.52
CA ALA A 315 26.21 -10.29 -45.46
C ALA A 315 24.88 -9.59 -45.11
N ASP A 316 24.52 -9.48 -43.83
CA ASP A 316 23.18 -9.07 -43.39
C ASP A 316 23.18 -7.77 -42.56
N ARG A 317 24.36 -7.21 -42.24
CA ARG A 317 24.54 -6.08 -41.30
C ARG A 317 23.82 -6.29 -39.95
N SER A 318 23.54 -7.53 -39.57
CA SER A 318 22.97 -7.85 -38.28
C SER A 318 24.07 -7.75 -37.22
N ILE A 319 23.81 -7.01 -36.15
CA ILE A 319 24.71 -6.93 -35.00
C ILE A 319 24.22 -7.95 -33.96
N GLY A 320 25.10 -8.89 -33.59
CA GLY A 320 24.84 -9.81 -32.50
C GLY A 320 24.85 -9.08 -31.15
N PHE A 321 23.73 -9.12 -30.45
CA PHE A 321 23.64 -8.61 -29.08
C PHE A 321 23.69 -9.78 -28.11
N ARG A 322 24.67 -9.78 -27.19
CA ARG A 322 24.72 -10.78 -26.13
C ARG A 322 24.41 -10.11 -24.79
N MET A 323 23.49 -10.69 -24.03
CA MET A 323 23.21 -10.32 -22.62
C MET A 323 23.93 -11.30 -21.68
N LEU A 324 23.99 -10.98 -20.38
CA LEU A 324 24.54 -11.84 -19.33
C LEU A 324 26.03 -12.21 -19.51
N GLN A 325 26.85 -11.31 -20.07
CA GLN A 325 28.28 -11.53 -20.22
C GLN A 325 29.01 -11.47 -18.88
N SER A 326 30.24 -12.00 -18.85
CA SER A 326 31.11 -11.87 -17.69
C SER A 326 31.50 -10.40 -17.48
N TYR A 327 31.47 -9.96 -16.23
CA TYR A 327 31.92 -8.63 -15.84
C TYR A 327 33.37 -8.37 -16.26
N ASP A 328 33.56 -7.31 -17.05
CA ASP A 328 34.86 -6.77 -17.43
C ASP A 328 35.22 -5.57 -16.53
N PRO A 329 36.19 -5.66 -15.61
CA PRO A 329 36.57 -4.56 -14.72
C PRO A 329 37.24 -3.38 -15.43
N GLN A 330 37.65 -3.53 -16.70
CA GLN A 330 38.28 -2.46 -17.48
C GLN A 330 37.28 -1.66 -18.32
N HIS A 331 36.05 -2.16 -18.48
CA HIS A 331 35.01 -1.49 -19.27
C HIS A 331 34.37 -0.31 -18.49
N ASP A 332 34.09 0.78 -19.20
CA ASP A 332 33.36 1.92 -18.62
C ASP A 332 31.84 1.71 -18.69
N TYR A 333 31.25 1.31 -17.57
CA TYR A 333 29.80 1.12 -17.43
C TYR A 333 29.03 2.41 -17.13
N SER A 334 29.70 3.56 -16.97
CA SER A 334 29.07 4.80 -16.47
C SER A 334 27.89 5.26 -17.34
N ALA A 335 28.03 5.16 -18.66
CA ALA A 335 26.97 5.53 -19.60
C ALA A 335 25.74 4.61 -19.48
N TRP A 336 25.97 3.30 -19.35
CA TRP A 336 24.90 2.32 -19.15
C TRP A 336 24.21 2.51 -17.80
N ILE A 337 24.98 2.62 -16.72
CA ILE A 337 24.44 2.87 -15.36
C ILE A 337 23.58 4.13 -15.35
N LYS A 338 24.07 5.23 -15.95
CA LYS A 338 23.31 6.48 -16.06
C LYS A 338 21.99 6.26 -16.81
N LYS A 339 22.04 5.61 -17.97
CA LYS A 339 20.86 5.32 -18.80
C LYS A 339 19.82 4.48 -18.07
N GLU A 340 20.23 3.39 -17.42
CA GLU A 340 19.29 2.53 -16.68
C GLU A 340 18.76 3.22 -15.43
N SER A 341 19.55 4.08 -14.79
CA SER A 341 19.09 4.93 -13.68
C SER A 341 18.04 5.94 -14.14
N ASP A 342 18.24 6.57 -15.30
CA ASP A 342 17.26 7.48 -15.91
C ASP A 342 15.96 6.73 -16.26
N THR A 343 16.09 5.51 -16.78
CA THR A 343 14.94 4.64 -17.07
C THR A 343 14.20 4.24 -15.78
N ALA A 344 14.92 3.86 -14.73
CA ALA A 344 14.33 3.53 -13.43
C ALA A 344 13.62 4.74 -12.82
N LEU A 345 14.22 5.94 -12.89
CA LEU A 345 13.61 7.18 -12.47
C LEU A 345 12.27 7.45 -13.19
N ALA A 346 12.27 7.33 -14.53
CA ALA A 346 11.05 7.52 -15.32
C ALA A 346 9.97 6.51 -14.91
N ASN A 347 10.35 5.25 -14.69
CA ASN A 347 9.42 4.22 -14.23
C ASN A 347 8.83 4.54 -12.86
N TYR A 348 9.60 5.03 -11.88
CA TYR A 348 9.07 5.40 -10.56
C TYR A 348 8.05 6.55 -10.62
N LEU A 349 8.36 7.58 -11.43
CA LEU A 349 7.43 8.69 -11.66
C LEU A 349 6.17 8.21 -12.37
N GLN A 350 6.32 7.53 -13.50
CA GLN A 350 5.20 7.01 -14.29
C GLN A 350 4.34 6.05 -13.49
N ARG A 351 4.93 5.16 -12.68
CA ARG A 351 4.22 4.22 -11.80
C ARG A 351 3.31 4.96 -10.84
N THR A 352 3.77 6.06 -10.29
CA THR A 352 3.00 6.84 -9.31
C THR A 352 1.90 7.66 -9.98
N GLU A 353 2.19 8.29 -11.13
CA GLU A 353 1.18 8.99 -11.93
C GLU A 353 0.09 8.02 -12.43
N ARG A 354 0.49 6.80 -12.83
CA ARG A 354 -0.43 5.71 -13.18
C ARG A 354 -1.40 5.41 -12.03
N ARG A 355 -0.88 5.23 -10.81
CA ARG A 355 -1.71 4.90 -9.63
C ARG A 355 -2.65 6.03 -9.24
N LEU A 356 -2.20 7.28 -9.33
CA LEU A 356 -3.03 8.45 -9.10
C LEU A 356 -4.16 8.54 -10.12
N ALA A 357 -3.85 8.38 -11.41
CA ALA A 357 -4.85 8.42 -12.47
C ALA A 357 -5.86 7.27 -12.36
N VAL A 358 -5.40 6.05 -12.02
CA VAL A 358 -6.29 4.92 -11.75
C VAL A 358 -7.21 5.25 -10.58
N ALA A 359 -6.68 5.79 -9.48
CA ALA A 359 -7.49 6.18 -8.34
C ALA A 359 -8.56 7.21 -8.74
N ASP A 360 -8.17 8.25 -9.49
CA ASP A 360 -9.06 9.31 -9.99
C ASP A 360 -10.17 8.75 -10.89
N VAL A 361 -9.82 7.85 -11.81
CA VAL A 361 -10.78 7.19 -12.73
C VAL A 361 -11.76 6.31 -11.95
N LEU A 362 -11.27 5.58 -10.94
CA LEU A 362 -12.11 4.77 -10.04
C LEU A 362 -12.89 5.62 -9.02
N GLY A 363 -12.71 6.95 -9.00
CA GLY A 363 -13.38 7.83 -8.04
C GLY A 363 -12.92 7.60 -6.59
N SER A 364 -11.66 7.22 -6.42
CA SER A 364 -11.05 6.83 -5.15
C SER A 364 -9.84 7.68 -4.83
N GLU A 365 -9.43 7.70 -3.57
CA GLU A 365 -8.25 8.40 -3.10
C GLU A 365 -7.06 7.43 -3.06
N TYR A 366 -5.95 7.81 -3.72
CA TYR A 366 -4.74 7.02 -3.67
C TYR A 366 -4.04 7.15 -2.31
N VAL A 367 -3.70 6.02 -1.70
CA VAL A 367 -2.86 5.97 -0.51
C VAL A 367 -1.45 5.54 -0.90
N ALA A 368 -0.45 6.33 -0.52
CA ALA A 368 0.96 6.01 -0.75
C ALA A 368 1.32 4.67 -0.13
N ALA A 369 1.93 3.81 -0.94
CA ALA A 369 2.32 2.47 -0.54
C ALA A 369 3.67 2.45 0.17
N SER A 370 4.46 3.52 0.15
CA SER A 370 5.79 3.57 0.77
C SER A 370 6.19 4.98 1.21
N PRO A 371 7.15 5.15 2.15
CA PRO A 371 7.70 6.45 2.52
C PRO A 371 8.35 7.17 1.35
N PHE A 372 9.00 6.41 0.45
CA PHE A 372 9.54 6.95 -0.80
C PHE A 372 8.45 7.65 -1.61
N GLU A 373 7.36 6.93 -1.89
CA GLU A 373 6.25 7.43 -2.69
C GLU A 373 5.51 8.58 -1.99
N ALA A 374 5.30 8.50 -0.67
CA ALA A 374 4.67 9.58 0.09
C ALA A 374 5.48 10.89 0.04
N ARG A 375 6.81 10.82 0.18
CA ARG A 375 7.68 11.99 0.02
C ARG A 375 7.67 12.53 -1.40
N MET A 376 7.58 11.64 -2.39
CA MET A 376 7.49 12.03 -3.79
C MET A 376 6.17 12.78 -4.07
N LEU A 377 5.03 12.28 -3.58
CA LEU A 377 3.73 12.94 -3.68
C LEU A 377 3.72 14.31 -2.98
N GLN A 378 4.31 14.41 -1.79
CA GLN A 378 4.42 15.69 -1.07
C GLN A 378 5.23 16.73 -1.86
N ARG A 379 6.27 16.31 -2.58
CA ARG A 379 7.10 17.20 -3.40
C ARG A 379 6.46 17.57 -4.73
N ARG A 380 5.62 16.70 -5.27
CA ARG A 380 4.82 16.96 -6.47
C ARG A 380 3.78 18.05 -6.21
N ASP A 381 3.06 17.96 -5.10
CA ASP A 381 2.07 18.96 -4.70
C ASP A 381 1.95 19.01 -3.16
N SER A 382 2.61 20.00 -2.55
CA SER A 382 2.65 20.15 -1.08
C SER A 382 1.28 20.41 -0.46
N ASN A 383 0.29 20.82 -1.26
CA ASN A 383 -1.04 21.19 -0.79
C ASN A 383 -2.08 20.06 -0.96
N ARG A 384 -1.70 18.92 -1.55
CA ARG A 384 -2.58 17.76 -1.80
C ARG A 384 -2.24 16.52 -0.97
N SER A 385 -1.70 16.69 0.23
CA SER A 385 -1.63 15.53 1.13
C SER A 385 -3.05 15.19 1.57
N SER A 386 -3.51 14.04 1.12
CA SER A 386 -4.90 13.64 1.22
C SER A 386 -5.19 12.99 2.59
N LEU A 387 -6.44 13.06 3.04
CA LEU A 387 -6.84 12.61 4.38
C LEU A 387 -6.48 11.14 4.64
N ALA A 388 -6.60 10.28 3.62
CA ALA A 388 -6.27 8.87 3.71
C ALA A 388 -4.78 8.61 3.87
N ASN A 389 -3.93 9.41 3.22
CA ASN A 389 -2.49 9.36 3.44
C ASN A 389 -2.22 9.66 4.92
N THR A 390 -2.72 10.78 5.42
CA THR A 390 -2.57 11.17 6.83
C THR A 390 -2.97 10.05 7.80
N ALA A 391 -4.12 9.38 7.61
CA ALA A 391 -4.51 8.28 8.51
C ALA A 391 -3.61 7.06 8.44
N LEU A 392 -3.12 6.69 7.24
CA LEU A 392 -2.15 5.61 7.12
C LEU A 392 -0.92 5.91 8.01
N TRP A 393 -0.41 7.15 7.94
CA TRP A 393 0.79 7.60 8.65
C TRP A 393 0.57 7.91 10.14
N ALA A 394 -0.66 8.16 10.56
CA ALA A 394 -1.02 8.33 11.96
C ALA A 394 -0.84 7.06 12.80
N ASP A 395 -0.69 5.88 12.19
CA ASP A 395 -0.51 4.61 12.91
C ASP A 395 -1.60 4.43 13.98
N VAL A 396 -2.85 4.65 13.54
CA VAL A 396 -4.07 4.43 14.34
C VAL A 396 -3.94 3.04 15.02
N PRO A 397 -4.13 2.95 16.35
CA PRO A 397 -4.03 1.79 17.23
C PRO A 397 -3.95 0.51 16.48
N SER A 398 -2.72 0.05 16.21
CA SER A 398 -2.44 -1.02 15.27
C SER A 398 -3.41 -2.19 15.51
N LEU A 399 -4.47 -2.23 14.70
CA LEU A 399 -5.30 -3.40 14.45
C LEU A 399 -4.56 -4.34 13.49
N ALA A 400 -3.29 -4.07 13.18
CA ALA A 400 -2.43 -4.81 12.26
C ALA A 400 -2.36 -6.31 12.56
N ASN A 401 -2.73 -6.72 13.78
CA ASN A 401 -2.77 -8.12 14.20
C ASN A 401 -4.16 -8.77 14.11
N LEU A 402 -5.18 -8.06 13.61
CA LEU A 402 -6.54 -8.58 13.43
C LEU A 402 -6.66 -9.30 12.09
N GLY A 403 -7.27 -10.49 12.12
CA GLY A 403 -7.64 -11.19 10.90
C GLY A 403 -8.80 -10.51 10.18
N ALA A 404 -8.95 -10.75 8.88
CA ALA A 404 -10.01 -10.19 8.04
C ALA A 404 -11.42 -10.38 8.61
N LYS A 405 -11.68 -11.53 9.26
CA LYS A 405 -12.97 -11.83 9.92
C LYS A 405 -13.29 -10.90 11.08
N ASP A 406 -12.31 -10.57 11.90
CA ASP A 406 -12.53 -9.69 13.05
C ASP A 406 -12.68 -8.24 12.60
N LEU A 407 -11.92 -7.82 11.59
CA LEU A 407 -12.11 -6.53 10.93
C LEU A 407 -13.51 -6.39 10.33
N ALA A 408 -13.99 -7.40 9.60
CA ALA A 408 -15.34 -7.40 9.04
C ALA A 408 -16.42 -7.31 10.12
N ARG A 409 -16.25 -8.01 11.25
CA ARG A 409 -17.18 -7.89 12.39
C ARG A 409 -17.18 -6.46 12.97
N MET A 410 -16.01 -5.83 13.07
CA MET A 410 -15.94 -4.45 13.56
C MET A 410 -16.62 -3.48 12.60
N LEU A 411 -16.35 -3.61 11.30
CA LEU A 411 -16.95 -2.78 10.26
C LEU A 411 -18.48 -2.96 10.12
N SER A 412 -19.00 -4.15 10.44
CA SER A 412 -20.45 -4.38 10.45
C SER A 412 -21.20 -3.67 11.59
N ALA A 413 -20.51 -3.08 12.56
CA ALA A 413 -21.11 -2.22 13.58
C ALA A 413 -21.15 -0.77 13.09
N GLU A 414 -21.92 -0.54 12.02
CA GLU A 414 -21.87 0.67 11.18
C GLU A 414 -22.00 1.97 11.98
N ASP A 415 -22.97 2.08 12.89
CA ASP A 415 -23.24 3.32 13.65
C ASP A 415 -22.06 3.75 14.54
N ALA A 416 -21.43 2.78 15.22
CA ALA A 416 -20.32 3.05 16.12
C ALA A 416 -19.03 3.41 15.36
N VAL A 417 -18.80 2.76 14.21
CA VAL A 417 -17.66 3.06 13.34
C VAL A 417 -17.86 4.41 12.65
N GLU A 418 -19.08 4.75 12.24
CA GLU A 418 -19.37 6.01 11.57
C GLU A 418 -19.24 7.23 12.50
N ASP A 419 -19.68 7.17 13.76
CA ASP A 419 -19.42 8.24 14.75
C ASP A 419 -17.91 8.48 14.92
N LEU A 420 -17.10 7.42 14.92
CA LEU A 420 -15.65 7.55 14.98
C LEU A 420 -15.07 8.16 13.69
N ARG A 421 -15.55 7.73 12.52
CA ARG A 421 -15.13 8.30 11.22
C ARG A 421 -15.44 9.80 11.14
N VAL A 422 -16.62 10.21 11.59
CA VAL A 422 -17.02 11.62 11.64
C VAL A 422 -16.07 12.43 12.52
N ARG A 423 -15.70 11.90 13.69
CA ARG A 423 -14.77 12.59 14.61
C ARG A 423 -13.36 12.69 14.05
N VAL A 424 -12.87 11.63 13.41
CA VAL A 424 -11.56 11.65 12.75
C VAL A 424 -11.56 12.70 11.64
N ARG A 425 -12.59 12.73 10.79
CA ARG A 425 -12.75 13.77 9.75
C ARG A 425 -12.72 15.18 10.33
N ILE A 426 -13.54 15.48 11.34
CA ILE A 426 -13.58 16.79 12.01
C ILE A 426 -12.21 17.17 12.59
N ALA A 427 -11.54 16.24 13.26
CA ALA A 427 -10.22 16.48 13.85
C ALA A 427 -9.16 16.81 12.79
N MET A 428 -9.26 16.19 11.61
CA MET A 428 -8.34 16.43 10.49
C MET A 428 -8.63 17.74 9.76
N GLU A 429 -9.90 18.07 9.51
CA GLU A 429 -10.31 19.34 8.91
C GLU A 429 -9.85 20.55 9.75
N SER A 430 -9.76 20.37 11.07
CA SER A 430 -9.30 21.42 11.99
C SER A 430 -7.78 21.60 12.05
N ALA A 431 -7.00 20.70 11.45
CA ALA A 431 -5.55 20.70 11.54
C ALA A 431 -4.90 21.39 10.32
N PRO A 432 -3.97 22.35 10.54
CA PRO A 432 -3.46 23.23 9.48
C PRO A 432 -2.49 22.56 8.49
N ASP A 433 -1.87 21.44 8.85
CA ASP A 433 -0.84 20.78 8.03
C ASP A 433 -0.83 19.25 8.23
N PHE A 434 -0.08 18.54 7.39
CA PHE A 434 0.00 17.08 7.42
C PHE A 434 0.49 16.50 8.77
N GLY A 435 1.47 17.14 9.40
CA GLY A 435 2.03 16.69 10.68
C GLY A 435 1.03 16.83 11.83
N SER A 436 0.34 17.96 11.88
CA SER A 436 -0.72 18.25 12.84
C SER A 436 -1.93 17.34 12.62
N GLN A 437 -2.34 17.10 11.37
CA GLN A 437 -3.42 16.15 11.06
C GLN A 437 -3.09 14.74 11.61
N ILE A 438 -1.86 14.26 11.42
CA ILE A 438 -1.39 12.98 11.96
C ILE A 438 -1.44 12.95 13.49
N SER A 439 -1.01 14.04 14.14
CA SER A 439 -1.07 14.16 15.59
C SER A 439 -2.51 14.14 16.12
N SER A 440 -3.45 14.79 15.42
CA SER A 440 -4.86 14.82 15.78
C SER A 440 -5.51 13.44 15.65
N ILE A 441 -5.21 12.69 14.58
CA ILE A 441 -5.68 11.31 14.43
C ILE A 441 -5.12 10.44 15.55
N ARG A 442 -3.82 10.55 15.86
CA ARG A 442 -3.17 9.81 16.97
C ARG A 442 -3.81 10.09 18.32
N ALA A 443 -4.22 11.34 18.56
CA ALA A 443 -4.92 11.71 19.79
C ALA A 443 -6.28 11.01 19.90
N VAL A 444 -7.11 11.10 18.85
CA VAL A 444 -8.43 10.42 18.80
C VAL A 444 -8.27 8.90 18.99
N ALA A 445 -7.29 8.33 18.30
CA ALA A 445 -6.86 6.95 18.44
C ALA A 445 -6.49 6.55 19.88
N SER A 446 -5.63 7.33 20.53
CA SER A 446 -5.19 7.12 21.91
C SER A 446 -6.37 7.19 22.88
N ASP A 447 -7.28 8.13 22.69
CA ASP A 447 -8.48 8.28 23.50
C ASP A 447 -9.39 7.05 23.40
N ILE A 448 -9.56 6.50 22.20
CA ILE A 448 -10.31 5.26 21.97
C ILE A 448 -9.65 4.09 22.70
N GLU A 449 -8.33 3.93 22.61
CA GLU A 449 -7.61 2.89 23.35
C GLU A 449 -7.73 3.04 24.85
N GLN A 450 -7.61 4.26 25.38
CA GLN A 450 -7.71 4.53 26.80
C GLN A 450 -9.13 4.21 27.30
N ALA A 451 -10.16 4.65 26.59
CA ALA A 451 -11.56 4.31 26.88
C ALA A 451 -11.77 2.79 26.89
N SER A 452 -11.19 2.08 25.91
CA SER A 452 -11.21 0.63 25.78
C SER A 452 -10.54 -0.09 26.95
N ARG A 453 -9.36 0.37 27.39
CA ARG A 453 -8.65 -0.19 28.56
C ARG A 453 -9.42 0.04 29.86
N VAL A 454 -9.99 1.23 30.06
CA VAL A 454 -10.79 1.57 31.25
C VAL A 454 -12.05 0.70 31.30
N LEU A 455 -12.73 0.53 30.16
CA LEU A 455 -13.91 -0.34 30.06
C LEU A 455 -13.55 -1.80 30.37
N ASN A 456 -12.44 -2.30 29.83
CA ASN A 456 -11.99 -3.67 30.08
C ASN A 456 -11.65 -3.92 31.56
N LYS A 457 -10.93 -2.98 32.20
CA LYS A 457 -10.62 -3.03 33.64
C LYS A 457 -11.91 -3.06 34.46
N ARG A 458 -12.85 -2.14 34.19
CA ARG A 458 -14.13 -2.08 34.90
C ARG A 458 -14.98 -3.33 34.71
N MET A 459 -15.04 -3.91 33.51
CA MET A 459 -15.73 -5.19 33.29
C MET A 459 -15.06 -6.37 34.01
N GLY A 460 -13.74 -6.38 34.11
CA GLY A 460 -13.00 -7.35 34.93
C GLY A 460 -13.39 -7.25 36.39
N THR A 461 -13.45 -6.02 36.92
CA THR A 461 -13.91 -5.73 38.28
C THR A 461 -15.40 -6.07 38.47
N TYR A 462 -16.25 -5.82 37.48
CA TYR A 462 -17.66 -6.20 37.52
C TYR A 462 -17.87 -7.72 37.48
N ARG A 463 -17.02 -8.50 36.80
CA ARG A 463 -17.10 -9.97 36.87
C ARG A 463 -16.70 -10.53 38.24
N SER A 464 -15.76 -9.90 38.94
CA SER A 464 -15.44 -10.25 40.32
C SER A 464 -16.55 -9.85 41.31
N PHE A 465 -17.35 -8.82 41.01
CA PHE A 465 -18.51 -8.42 41.83
C PHE A 465 -19.83 -9.10 41.43
N ALA A 466 -20.00 -9.52 40.18
CA ALA A 466 -21.18 -10.23 39.69
C ALA A 466 -21.27 -11.68 40.20
N LEU A 467 -20.17 -12.22 40.74
CA LEU A 467 -20.16 -13.49 41.49
C LEU A 467 -20.58 -13.32 42.96
N THR A 468 -20.82 -12.09 43.45
CA THR A 468 -21.09 -11.82 44.88
C THR A 468 -22.25 -10.85 45.17
N ALA A 469 -22.96 -10.30 44.19
CA ALA A 469 -24.11 -9.42 44.48
C ALA A 469 -25.28 -9.58 43.48
N PRO A 470 -26.54 -9.62 43.97
CA PRO A 470 -27.71 -9.63 43.11
C PRO A 470 -27.93 -8.24 42.47
N VAL A 471 -28.51 -8.31 41.27
CA VAL A 471 -28.88 -7.23 40.35
C VAL A 471 -29.43 -5.97 41.05
N ILE A 472 -28.74 -4.83 40.87
CA ILE A 472 -29.38 -3.50 40.84
C ILE A 472 -28.82 -2.72 39.65
N ALA A 473 -29.70 -2.45 38.69
CA ALA A 473 -29.46 -1.56 37.57
C ALA A 473 -29.28 -0.12 38.07
N GLY A 474 -28.17 0.52 37.67
CA GLY A 474 -27.89 1.92 38.01
C GLY A 474 -26.83 2.47 37.09
N GLY A 475 -27.24 3.35 36.17
CA GLY A 475 -26.37 3.97 35.18
C GLY A 475 -25.24 4.78 35.83
N MET A 476 -24.01 4.57 35.37
CA MET A 476 -22.90 5.49 35.61
C MET A 476 -22.36 5.96 34.27
N GLY A 477 -22.47 7.26 34.00
CA GLY A 477 -21.94 7.92 32.81
C GLY A 477 -20.41 8.02 32.80
N LEU A 478 -19.83 8.18 31.61
CA LEU A 478 -18.41 8.42 31.37
C LEU A 478 -18.24 9.90 31.03
N VAL A 479 -18.10 10.79 32.02
CA VAL A 479 -17.78 12.19 31.72
C VAL A 479 -16.28 12.27 31.40
N VAL A 480 -15.96 12.49 30.13
CA VAL A 480 -14.62 12.93 29.68
C VAL A 480 -14.82 14.28 29.01
N GLY A 481 -14.19 15.30 29.57
CA GLY A 481 -14.44 16.70 29.29
C GLY A 481 -14.25 17.07 27.82
N SER A 482 -15.13 17.94 27.34
CA SER A 482 -14.89 18.78 26.18
C SER A 482 -13.82 19.80 26.53
N ALA A 483 -12.66 19.74 25.87
CA ALA A 483 -11.75 20.88 25.80
C ALA A 483 -11.14 20.92 24.39
N GLY A 484 -11.76 21.74 23.53
CA GLY A 484 -11.00 22.37 22.46
C GLY A 484 -10.15 23.49 23.05
N GLY A 485 -8.95 23.69 22.52
CA GLY A 485 -8.11 24.84 22.82
C GLY A 485 -6.95 24.60 23.80
N VAL A 486 -5.82 25.14 23.40
CA VAL A 486 -4.45 25.07 23.94
C VAL A 486 -4.30 25.35 25.46
N ALA A 487 -3.36 24.61 26.08
CA ALA A 487 -2.65 24.79 27.37
C ALA A 487 -3.25 24.23 28.70
N GLY A 488 -2.50 23.27 29.29
CA GLY A 488 -2.35 23.06 30.74
C GLY A 488 -3.34 22.11 31.42
N PHE A 489 -2.88 20.98 31.98
CA PHE A 489 -3.70 20.17 32.89
C PHE A 489 -2.95 19.75 34.16
N ALA A 490 -3.50 20.22 35.29
CA ALA A 490 -3.29 19.72 36.64
C ALA A 490 -4.65 19.40 37.29
N GLY A 491 -4.71 18.27 38.01
CA GLY A 491 -5.46 18.05 39.26
C GLY A 491 -6.99 18.21 39.34
N ALA A 492 -7.69 17.07 39.37
CA ALA A 492 -8.89 16.67 40.14
C ALA A 492 -9.93 17.68 40.68
N THR A 493 -11.24 17.36 40.55
CA THR A 493 -12.20 17.16 41.68
C THR A 493 -13.60 16.68 41.22
N LEU A 494 -14.29 15.96 42.10
CA LEU A 494 -15.63 15.33 41.99
C LEU A 494 -16.76 16.26 42.49
N GLY A 495 -17.99 16.14 41.94
CA GLY A 495 -19.20 16.59 42.65
C GLY A 495 -20.51 16.73 41.84
N LEU A 496 -21.46 15.81 42.11
CA LEU A 496 -22.94 15.95 42.12
C LEU A 496 -23.80 16.28 40.86
N VAL A 497 -24.46 15.22 40.37
CA VAL A 497 -25.91 15.01 40.04
C VAL A 497 -26.75 16.13 39.41
N GLY A 498 -27.37 15.81 38.26
CA GLY A 498 -28.68 16.34 37.86
C GLY A 498 -28.91 16.44 36.34
N ALA A 499 -29.77 15.56 35.79
CA ALA A 499 -30.33 15.62 34.43
C ALA A 499 -29.32 15.56 33.25
N ILE A 500 -28.79 14.38 32.97
CA ILE A 500 -28.05 14.13 31.73
C ILE A 500 -29.04 13.65 30.66
N SER A 501 -29.29 14.53 29.68
CA SER A 501 -30.08 14.31 28.45
C SER A 501 -29.88 12.91 27.83
N PRO A 502 -30.91 12.28 27.23
CA PRO A 502 -30.80 11.02 26.49
C PRO A 502 -29.63 11.02 25.48
N ALA A 503 -29.37 12.17 24.86
CA ALA A 503 -28.29 12.35 23.89
C ALA A 503 -26.87 12.13 24.47
N ILE A 504 -26.65 12.36 25.76
CA ILE A 504 -25.36 12.08 26.39
C ILE A 504 -25.30 10.61 26.81
N GLY A 505 -26.39 10.02 27.32
CA GLY A 505 -26.46 8.58 27.61
C GLY A 505 -26.19 7.71 26.38
N GLU A 506 -26.77 8.11 25.24
CA GLU A 506 -26.60 7.45 23.95
C GLU A 506 -25.18 7.61 23.41
N ARG A 507 -24.59 8.81 23.47
CA ARG A 507 -23.16 9.03 23.16
C ARG A 507 -22.22 8.21 24.03
N LEU A 508 -22.57 7.99 25.30
CA LEU A 508 -21.77 7.20 26.21
C LEU A 508 -21.92 5.70 25.97
N ASN A 509 -23.10 5.25 25.54
CA ASN A 509 -23.34 3.87 25.16
C ASN A 509 -22.65 3.54 23.82
N GLN A 510 -22.73 4.43 22.83
CA GLN A 510 -22.02 4.32 21.55
C GLN A 510 -20.50 4.30 21.75
N ARG A 511 -19.95 5.15 22.62
CA ARG A 511 -18.52 5.12 22.99
C ARG A 511 -18.12 3.81 23.67
N ARG A 512 -19.01 3.19 24.46
CA ARG A 512 -18.76 1.88 25.09
C ARG A 512 -18.76 0.77 24.05
N GLU A 513 -19.72 0.76 23.14
CA GLU A 513 -19.81 -0.23 22.06
C GLU A 513 -18.61 -0.12 21.11
N ALA A 514 -18.27 1.10 20.69
CA ALA A 514 -17.07 1.38 19.90
C ALA A 514 -15.79 0.90 20.62
N ALA A 515 -15.60 1.28 21.89
CA ALA A 515 -14.45 0.85 22.68
C ALA A 515 -14.39 -0.68 22.90
N PHE A 516 -15.56 -1.34 22.97
CA PHE A 516 -15.69 -2.79 23.10
C PHE A 516 -15.23 -3.53 21.83
N LEU A 517 -15.50 -2.97 20.63
CA LEU A 517 -15.00 -3.50 19.35
C LEU A 517 -13.47 -3.60 19.31
N PHE A 518 -12.73 -2.67 19.94
CA PHE A 518 -11.25 -2.72 20.03
C PHE A 518 -10.71 -3.67 21.12
N THR A 519 -11.53 -4.10 22.09
CA THR A 519 -11.12 -5.06 23.15
C THR A 519 -11.37 -6.52 22.79
N MET A 520 -12.47 -6.81 22.08
CA MET A 520 -12.96 -8.17 21.82
C MET A 520 -11.96 -9.04 21.07
N PRO A 521 -11.25 -8.56 20.03
CA PRO A 521 -10.30 -9.39 19.28
C PRO A 521 -9.05 -9.74 20.11
N LYS A 522 -8.59 -8.84 21.00
CA LYS A 522 -7.44 -9.09 21.89
C LYS A 522 -7.70 -10.20 22.91
N ARG A 523 -8.97 -10.59 23.15
CA ARG A 523 -9.35 -11.64 24.10
C ARG A 523 -9.28 -13.06 23.55
N LYS A 524 -9.34 -13.27 22.23
CA LYS A 524 -9.36 -14.61 21.61
C LYS A 524 -7.98 -15.24 21.40
N ARG A 525 -6.91 -14.53 21.76
CA ARG A 525 -5.51 -14.94 21.55
C ARG A 525 -4.77 -15.33 22.85
N LYS A 526 -5.52 -15.65 23.91
CA LYS A 526 -4.96 -16.26 25.12
C LYS A 526 -5.29 -17.74 25.16
#